data_AF-A0A549SPJ2-F1
#
_entry.id   AF-A0A549SPJ2-F1
#
_cell.length_a   1.000
_cell.length_b   1.000
_cell.length_c   1.000
_cell.angle_alpha   90.00
_cell.angle_beta   90.00
_cell.angle_gamma   90.00
#
_symmetry.space_group_name_H-M   'P 1'
#
loop_
_entity.id
_entity.type
_entity.pdbx_description
1 polymer ?
#
loop_
_entity_poly.entity_id
_entity_poly.type
_entity_poly.pdbx_seq_one_letter_code
_entity_poly.pdbx_strand_id
1 'polypeptide(L)' 'RETGATYGGVLYVDSLSNPDGPVPTYLDLLKVTTQTIARGLSS' A
#
# COMPACT_ATOMS: atom_id res chain seq x y z
N ARG A 1 -5.75 4.71 17.20
CA ARG A 1 -4.94 5.91 17.54
C ARG A 1 -4.51 5.85 19.02
N GLU A 2 -4.11 4.67 19.49
CA GLU A 2 -3.98 4.35 20.93
C GLU A 2 -2.60 3.75 21.29
N THR A 3 -1.83 3.30 20.30
CA THR A 3 -0.53 2.65 20.48
C THR A 3 0.65 3.59 20.20
N GLY A 4 0.39 4.83 19.79
CA GLY A 4 1.42 5.75 19.28
C GLY A 4 1.95 5.41 17.89
N ALA A 5 1.50 4.31 17.26
CA ALA A 5 1.94 3.91 15.94
C ALA A 5 1.44 4.89 14.86
N THR A 6 2.31 5.20 13.90
CA THR A 6 1.98 6.00 12.71
C THR A 6 1.07 5.22 11.77
N TYR A 7 0.09 5.90 11.19
CA TYR A 7 -0.71 5.32 10.11
C TYR A 7 0.14 5.23 8.83
N GLY A 8 0.46 4.00 8.40
CA GLY A 8 1.35 3.72 7.27
C GLY A 8 0.72 3.86 5.88
N GLY A 9 -0.56 4.23 5.78
CA GLY A 9 -1.28 4.32 4.50
C GLY A 9 -2.14 3.08 4.19
N VAL A 10 -2.56 2.98 2.93
CA VAL A 10 -3.45 1.93 2.42
C VAL A 10 -2.65 0.86 1.70
N LEU A 11 -2.99 -0.41 1.92
CA LEU A 11 -2.47 -1.54 1.18
C LEU A 11 -3.52 -2.07 0.21
N TYR A 12 -3.07 -2.52 -0.95
CA TYR A 12 -3.90 -3.19 -1.95
C TYR A 12 -3.59 -4.69 -1.91
N VAL A 13 -4.62 -5.53 -1.76
CA VAL A 13 -4.43 -6.95 -1.45
C VAL A 13 -5.37 -7.83 -2.28
N ASP A 14 -6.67 -7.57 -2.21
CA ASP A 14 -7.71 -8.47 -2.75
C ASP A 14 -8.21 -8.07 -4.14
N SER A 15 -7.95 -6.83 -4.55
CA SER A 15 -8.51 -6.24 -5.77
C SER A 15 -7.51 -5.33 -6.48
N LEU A 16 -7.53 -5.42 -7.82
CA LEU A 16 -6.89 -4.43 -8.67
C LEU A 16 -7.79 -3.20 -8.76
N SER A 17 -7.18 -2.05 -8.98
CA SER A 17 -7.94 -0.85 -9.31
C SER A 17 -8.41 -0.90 -10.75
N ASN A 18 -9.29 0.03 -11.10
CA ASN A 18 -9.55 0.36 -12.50
C ASN A 18 -8.24 0.75 -13.22
N PRO A 19 -8.22 0.75 -14.58
CA PRO A 19 -7.02 1.07 -15.36
C PRO A 19 -6.37 2.42 -15.02
N ASP A 20 -7.17 3.42 -14.65
CA ASP A 20 -6.69 4.76 -14.26
C ASP A 20 -6.39 4.88 -12.74
N GLY A 21 -6.47 3.76 -12.03
CA GLY A 21 -6.26 3.69 -10.59
C GLY A 21 -4.81 3.37 -10.21
N PRO A 22 -4.52 3.29 -8.90
CA PRO A 22 -3.16 3.20 -8.37
C PRO A 22 -2.49 1.83 -8.54
N VAL A 23 -3.26 0.77 -8.77
CA VAL A 23 -2.77 -0.62 -8.88
C VAL A 23 -3.49 -1.36 -10.03
N PRO A 24 -3.36 -0.90 -11.28
CA PRO A 24 -4.11 -1.46 -12.41
C PRO A 24 -3.61 -2.84 -12.83
N THR A 25 -2.42 -3.23 -12.39
CA THR A 25 -1.84 -4.55 -12.64
C THR A 25 -1.42 -5.23 -11.33
N TYR A 26 -1.31 -6.56 -11.37
CA TYR A 26 -0.84 -7.33 -10.21
C TYR A 26 0.59 -6.94 -9.79
N LEU A 27 1.44 -6.59 -10.75
CA LEU A 27 2.79 -6.12 -10.42
C LEU A 27 2.76 -4.76 -9.70
N ASP A 28 1.84 -3.87 -10.08
CA ASP A 28 1.65 -2.59 -9.40
C ASP A 28 1.09 -2.78 -7.99
N LEU A 29 0.16 -3.72 -7.80
CA LEU A 29 -0.33 -4.10 -6.47
C LEU A 29 0.83 -4.52 -5.56
N LEU A 30 1.69 -5.44 -6.02
CA LEU A 30 2.85 -5.89 -5.24
C LEU A 30 3.80 -4.73 -4.94
N LYS A 31 4.11 -3.88 -5.92
CA LYS A 31 5.02 -2.73 -5.74
C LYS A 31 4.47 -1.71 -4.74
N VAL A 32 3.23 -1.26 -4.92
CA VAL A 32 2.65 -0.22 -4.07
C VAL A 32 2.53 -0.71 -2.63
N THR A 33 2.06 -1.94 -2.42
CA THR A 33 1.95 -2.53 -1.08
C THR A 33 3.31 -2.70 -0.42
N THR A 34 4.30 -3.26 -1.10
CA THR A 34 5.65 -3.47 -0.51
C THR A 34 6.35 -2.16 -0.20
N GLN A 35 6.27 -1.16 -1.08
CA GLN A 35 6.85 0.16 -0.84
C GLN A 35 6.16 0.90 0.31
N THR A 36 4.85 0.73 0.47
CA THR A 36 4.10 1.34 1.57
C THR A 36 4.52 0.77 2.91
N ILE A 37 4.67 -0.56 3.00
CA ILE A 37 5.22 -1.22 4.19
C ILE A 37 6.66 -0.76 4.45
N ALA A 38 7.54 -0.79 3.44
CA ALA A 38 8.94 -0.42 3.60
C ALA A 38 9.11 1.02 4.11
N ARG A 39 8.30 1.95 3.58
CA ARG A 39 8.27 3.35 4.05
C ARG A 39 7.79 3.45 5.50
N GLY A 40 6.72 2.74 5.87
CA GLY A 40 6.19 2.74 7.23
C GLY A 40 7.12 2.11 8.28
N LEU A 41 8.07 1.26 7.85
CA LEU A 41 9.10 0.70 8.73
C LEU A 41 10.36 1.58 8.82
N SER A 42 10.56 2.48 7.86
CA SER A 42 11.72 3.39 7.81
C SER A 42 11.42 4.77 8.39
N SER A 43 10.19 5.00 8.85
CA SER A 43 9.67 6.27 9.37
C SER A 43 9.75 6.39 10.88
#